data_AF-A0A4R9JRI3-F1
#
_entry.id   AF-A0A4R9JRI3-F1
#
_cell.length_a   1.000
_cell.length_b   1.000
_cell.length_c   1.000
_cell.angle_alpha   90.00
_cell.angle_beta   90.00
_cell.angle_gamma   90.00
#
_symmetry.space_group_name_H-M   'P 1'
#
loop_
_entity.id
_entity.type
_entity.pdbx_description
1 polymer ?
#
loop_
_entity_poly.entity_id
_entity_poly.type
_entity_poly.pdbx_seq_one_letter_code
_entity_poly.pdbx_strand_id
1 'polypeptide(L)'
;MADRNTEKLDYFLIFSVVLVAMAGVLTLYTQEANSADALGRWYKQFSFVFVGLIAMWFMSRINYQLIGSYAVFIYLFSIFLLILTLIPGIGYLPSGRGARSWLKLGPITLQASEFSKLATVILLGQYLVMKEKEMHKITVLIVPFIICLVPMLFIILQPDFGTAVSFLPMLFTMLYLGGADILHVGSLLTFGGISLMVPMYLAYSQLTLIQPLIDLLRKDNKTELVSLVNQLQGKIWLILDGKKVSGLTLPGIENPKNLQMIREAAEIVKDEYASIGYKILSNEAFMFGLGGTLALISLVMIFIRIARGSRHLRNYYITIGILGLSVLSAIAVHKSIPFRENQVIRLTAFLNPDQFKQGAGYQLRASKPAVGSGKVFGKGFFHGEMTEGRIPHVPESGTDFIFASWAEQTGFFGSILLLFFLMSIPLRGLQISFESKDRFGSLLAAGIVAMIFFHIAINVGIVIGLLPVTGVPLTFMSYGGSHLVMAMTAVGIILSIKKRKFAN
;
A
#
# COMPACT_ATOMS: atom_id res chain seq x y z
N MET A 1 -37.77 11.76 -30.50
CA MET A 1 -37.29 12.09 -29.15
C MET A 1 -37.71 10.94 -28.24
N ALA A 2 -36.78 10.43 -27.42
CA ALA A 2 -36.99 9.38 -26.41
C ALA A 2 -37.29 7.95 -26.89
N ASP A 3 -36.27 7.26 -27.40
CA ASP A 3 -36.02 5.89 -26.94
C ASP A 3 -34.50 5.71 -26.75
N ARG A 4 -33.95 6.42 -25.76
CA ARG A 4 -32.60 6.12 -25.27
C ARG A 4 -32.74 4.86 -24.44
N ASN A 5 -32.43 3.72 -25.04
CA ASN A 5 -32.14 2.45 -24.39
C ASN A 5 -31.11 2.68 -23.27
N THR A 6 -31.55 3.18 -22.11
CA THR A 6 -30.74 3.17 -20.91
C THR A 6 -30.73 1.72 -20.47
N GLU A 7 -29.61 1.02 -20.71
CA GLU A 7 -29.44 -0.32 -20.15
C GLU A 7 -29.82 -0.31 -18.67
N LYS A 8 -30.46 -1.40 -18.25
CA LYS A 8 -30.84 -1.62 -16.85
C LYS A 8 -29.58 -1.49 -15.98
N LEU A 9 -29.72 -0.77 -14.87
CA LEU A 9 -28.65 -0.64 -13.86
C LEU A 9 -28.09 -2.02 -13.51
N ASP A 10 -26.79 -2.10 -13.21
CA ASP A 10 -26.18 -3.34 -12.74
C ASP A 10 -26.62 -3.64 -11.31
N TYR A 11 -27.79 -4.25 -11.16
CA TYR A 11 -28.35 -4.60 -9.86
C TYR A 11 -27.45 -5.55 -9.08
N PHE A 12 -26.71 -6.43 -9.77
CA PHE A 12 -25.80 -7.37 -9.12
C PHE A 12 -24.58 -6.64 -8.52
N LEU A 13 -24.01 -5.66 -9.24
CA LEU A 13 -22.94 -4.81 -8.70
C LEU A 13 -23.41 -4.02 -7.48
N ILE A 14 -24.59 -3.40 -7.55
CA ILE A 14 -25.18 -2.63 -6.44
C ILE A 14 -25.44 -3.53 -5.24
N PHE A 15 -26.06 -4.69 -5.47
CA PHE A 15 -26.33 -5.68 -4.42
C PHE A 15 -25.05 -6.16 -3.74
N SER A 16 -24.00 -6.45 -4.51
CA SER A 16 -22.71 -6.90 -3.97
C SER A 16 -22.07 -5.84 -3.07
N VAL A 17 -22.10 -4.56 -3.48
CA VAL A 17 -21.59 -3.44 -2.66
C VAL A 17 -22.39 -3.29 -1.37
N VAL A 18 -23.73 -3.33 -1.44
CA VAL A 18 -24.59 -3.20 -0.26
C VAL A 18 -24.37 -4.37 0.69
N LEU A 19 -24.32 -5.60 0.19
CA LEU A 19 -24.14 -6.81 1.01
C LEU A 19 -22.81 -6.77 1.76
N VAL A 20 -21.71 -6.45 1.09
CA VAL A 20 -20.38 -6.36 1.72
C VAL A 20 -20.34 -5.22 2.75
N ALA A 21 -20.94 -4.07 2.44
CA ALA A 21 -20.99 -2.95 3.36
C ALA A 21 -21.81 -3.26 4.62
N MET A 22 -22.94 -3.95 4.47
CA MET A 22 -23.76 -4.40 5.58
C MET A 22 -23.09 -5.50 6.40
N ALA A 23 -22.31 -6.40 5.76
CA ALA A 23 -21.47 -7.36 6.48
C ALA A 23 -20.43 -6.66 7.35
N GLY A 24 -19.83 -5.56 6.87
CA GLY A 24 -18.94 -4.70 7.66
C GLY A 24 -19.65 -4.08 8.86
N VAL A 25 -20.84 -3.50 8.66
CA VAL A 25 -21.65 -2.93 9.76
C VAL A 25 -22.01 -4.00 10.80
N LEU A 26 -22.42 -5.20 10.35
CA LEU A 26 -22.75 -6.31 11.23
C LEU A 26 -21.54 -6.75 12.06
N THR A 27 -20.35 -6.82 11.45
CA THR A 27 -19.10 -7.18 12.15
C THR A 27 -18.73 -6.15 13.22
N LEU A 28 -18.89 -4.86 12.92
CA LEU A 28 -18.65 -3.79 13.89
C LEU A 28 -19.68 -3.81 15.02
N TYR A 29 -20.94 -4.12 14.70
CA TYR A 29 -21.99 -4.26 15.68
C TYR A 29 -21.71 -5.41 16.66
N THR A 30 -21.27 -6.57 16.17
CA THR A 30 -20.94 -7.73 17.01
C THR A 30 -19.76 -7.46 17.94
N GLN A 31 -18.74 -6.73 17.47
CA GLN A 31 -17.60 -6.32 18.29
C GLN A 31 -17.97 -5.36 19.42
N GLU A 32 -18.97 -4.50 19.20
CA GLU A 32 -19.31 -3.41 20.11
C GLU A 32 -20.51 -3.70 21.01
N ALA A 33 -21.31 -4.73 20.71
CA ALA A 33 -22.51 -5.06 21.48
C ALA A 33 -22.25 -5.31 22.98
N ASN A 34 -21.03 -5.76 23.33
CA ASN A 34 -20.59 -5.99 24.71
C ASN A 34 -19.81 -4.80 25.32
N SER A 35 -19.74 -3.66 24.62
CA SER A 35 -19.00 -2.46 25.06
C SER A 35 -19.96 -1.35 25.52
N ALA A 36 -19.62 -0.69 26.64
CA ALA A 36 -20.49 0.26 27.33
C ALA A 36 -20.57 1.67 26.69
N ASP A 37 -20.16 1.84 25.42
CA ASP A 37 -20.12 3.15 24.75
C ASP A 37 -21.47 3.51 24.08
N ALA A 38 -21.97 4.71 24.38
CA ALA A 38 -23.34 5.14 24.06
C ALA A 38 -23.64 5.44 22.58
N LEU A 39 -22.63 5.56 21.70
CA LEU A 39 -22.79 5.70 20.24
C LEU A 39 -21.65 4.98 19.50
N GLY A 40 -21.86 3.71 19.16
CA GLY A 40 -20.85 2.81 18.58
C GLY A 40 -20.34 3.22 17.18
N ARG A 41 -19.13 2.75 16.82
CA ARG A 41 -18.56 2.89 15.46
C ARG A 41 -19.47 2.25 14.42
N TRP A 42 -20.22 1.20 14.76
CA TRP A 42 -21.19 0.58 13.84
C TRP A 42 -22.26 1.57 13.36
N TYR A 43 -22.76 2.45 14.24
CA TYR A 43 -23.79 3.45 13.91
C TYR A 43 -23.25 4.52 12.96
N LYS A 44 -22.00 4.97 13.20
CA LYS A 44 -21.29 5.87 12.30
C LYS A 44 -21.06 5.22 10.94
N GLN A 45 -20.62 3.96 10.92
CA GLN A 45 -20.42 3.22 9.67
C GLN A 45 -21.73 3.09 8.90
N PHE A 46 -22.84 2.74 9.56
CA PHE A 46 -24.16 2.63 8.94
C PHE A 46 -24.61 3.98 8.33
N SER A 47 -24.41 5.09 9.04
CA SER A 47 -24.63 6.43 8.50
C SER A 47 -23.79 6.70 7.25
N PHE A 48 -22.52 6.29 7.22
CA PHE A 48 -21.66 6.42 6.05
C PHE A 48 -22.05 5.49 4.89
N VAL A 49 -22.59 4.30 5.15
CA VAL A 49 -23.20 3.45 4.11
C VAL A 49 -24.32 4.21 3.42
N PHE A 50 -25.23 4.83 4.19
CA PHE A 50 -26.33 5.60 3.63
C PHE A 50 -25.85 6.79 2.79
N VAL A 51 -24.91 7.59 3.31
CA VAL A 51 -24.30 8.70 2.56
C VAL A 51 -23.59 8.21 1.30
N GLY A 52 -22.86 7.10 1.38
CA GLY A 52 -22.17 6.49 0.25
C GLY A 52 -23.14 5.98 -0.83
N LEU A 53 -24.29 5.42 -0.46
CA LEU A 53 -25.33 5.02 -1.41
C LEU A 53 -25.95 6.22 -2.13
N ILE A 54 -26.17 7.34 -1.43
CA ILE A 54 -26.59 8.60 -2.05
C ILE A 54 -25.54 9.08 -3.05
N ALA A 55 -24.26 9.08 -2.65
CA ALA A 55 -23.16 9.48 -3.52
C ALA A 55 -23.05 8.57 -4.76
N MET A 56 -23.15 7.24 -4.60
CA MET A 56 -23.16 6.26 -5.69
C MET A 56 -24.32 6.51 -6.65
N TRP A 57 -25.53 6.72 -6.13
CA TRP A 57 -26.71 7.01 -6.92
C TRP A 57 -26.53 8.32 -7.71
N PHE A 58 -26.09 9.40 -7.05
CA PHE A 58 -25.86 10.68 -7.69
C PHE A 58 -24.81 10.60 -8.79
N MET A 59 -23.65 9.99 -8.53
CA MET A 59 -22.58 9.84 -9.51
C MET A 59 -22.97 8.96 -10.70
N SER A 60 -23.82 7.95 -10.51
CA SER A 60 -24.35 7.14 -11.62
C SER A 60 -25.18 7.96 -12.62
N ARG A 61 -25.76 9.08 -12.16
CA ARG A 61 -26.57 9.98 -12.99
C ARG A 61 -25.73 11.03 -13.72
N ILE A 62 -24.58 11.43 -13.18
CA ILE A 62 -23.67 12.38 -13.85
C ILE A 62 -23.04 11.74 -15.07
N ASN A 63 -22.84 12.51 -16.14
CA ASN A 63 -22.13 12.02 -17.30
C ASN A 63 -20.62 11.88 -17.00
N TYR A 64 -20.05 10.69 -17.16
CA TYR A 64 -18.64 10.46 -16.86
C TYR A 64 -17.70 11.25 -17.79
N GLN A 65 -18.08 11.54 -19.04
CA GLN A 65 -17.26 12.45 -19.88
C GLN A 65 -17.17 13.86 -19.31
N LEU A 66 -18.22 14.35 -18.65
CA LEU A 66 -18.18 15.67 -17.99
C LEU A 66 -17.17 15.65 -16.84
N ILE A 67 -17.09 14.54 -16.11
CA ILE A 67 -16.07 14.35 -15.07
C ILE A 67 -14.67 14.42 -15.69
N GLY A 68 -14.47 13.80 -16.86
CA GLY A 68 -13.23 13.87 -17.64
C GLY A 68 -12.86 15.30 -18.09
N SER A 69 -13.84 16.10 -18.54
CA SER A 69 -13.57 17.49 -18.95
C SER A 69 -13.10 18.38 -17.79
N TYR A 70 -13.49 18.07 -16.56
CA TYR A 70 -13.02 18.78 -15.35
C TYR A 70 -11.85 18.09 -14.64
N ALA A 71 -11.21 17.08 -15.26
CA ALA A 71 -10.20 16.26 -14.62
C ALA A 71 -9.06 17.05 -13.96
N VAL A 72 -8.53 18.07 -14.65
CA VAL A 72 -7.45 18.93 -14.14
C VAL A 72 -7.90 19.68 -12.89
N PHE A 73 -9.12 20.25 -12.89
CA PHE A 73 -9.66 20.96 -11.73
C PHE A 73 -9.91 20.04 -10.54
N ILE A 74 -10.46 18.84 -10.78
CA ILE A 74 -10.68 17.81 -9.75
C ILE A 74 -9.33 17.40 -9.13
N TYR A 75 -8.32 17.19 -9.96
CA TYR A 75 -6.98 16.85 -9.50
C TYR A 75 -6.33 17.98 -8.70
N LEU A 76 -6.33 19.21 -9.19
CA LEU A 76 -5.77 20.36 -8.47
C LEU A 76 -6.49 20.60 -7.13
N PHE A 77 -7.81 20.43 -7.10
CA PHE A 77 -8.57 20.47 -5.85
C PHE A 77 -8.15 19.37 -4.89
N SER A 78 -7.86 18.15 -5.38
CA SER A 78 -7.35 17.07 -4.53
C SER A 78 -5.96 17.37 -3.95
N ILE A 79 -5.08 18.00 -4.73
CA ILE A 79 -3.76 18.44 -4.25
C ILE A 79 -3.92 19.55 -3.22
N PHE A 80 -4.83 20.50 -3.45
CA PHE A 80 -5.17 21.53 -2.47
C PHE A 80 -5.62 20.92 -1.13
N LEU A 81 -6.48 19.91 -1.14
CA LEU A 81 -6.89 19.19 0.08
C LEU A 81 -5.72 18.49 0.78
N LEU A 82 -4.80 17.87 0.02
CA LEU A 82 -3.59 17.25 0.58
C LEU A 82 -2.65 18.29 1.22
N ILE A 83 -2.48 19.44 0.59
CA ILE A 83 -1.71 20.55 1.17
C ILE A 83 -2.37 21.03 2.47
N LEU A 84 -3.71 21.17 2.47
CA LEU A 84 -4.48 21.58 3.65
C LEU A 84 -4.25 20.62 4.84
N THR A 85 -4.18 19.31 4.58
CA THR A 85 -3.92 18.31 5.65
C THR A 85 -2.53 18.41 6.27
N LEU A 86 -1.54 19.00 5.59
CA LEU A 86 -0.19 19.17 6.13
C LEU A 86 -0.06 20.36 7.09
N ILE A 87 -0.98 21.32 7.03
CA ILE A 87 -0.94 22.54 7.85
C ILE A 87 -1.28 22.19 9.31
N PRO A 88 -0.37 22.46 10.27
CA PRO A 88 -0.65 22.27 11.69
C PRO A 88 -1.89 23.06 12.12
N GLY A 89 -2.84 22.39 12.80
CA GLY A 89 -4.09 23.00 13.25
C GLY A 89 -5.29 22.72 12.34
N ILE A 90 -5.07 22.53 11.04
CA ILE A 90 -6.13 22.13 10.08
C ILE A 90 -6.11 20.61 9.88
N GLY A 91 -4.92 20.03 9.69
CA GLY A 91 -4.71 18.60 9.67
C GLY A 91 -4.98 17.98 11.05
N TYR A 92 -6.03 17.18 11.16
CA TYR A 92 -6.38 16.46 12.37
C TYR A 92 -5.52 15.19 12.50
N LEU A 93 -5.05 14.93 13.72
CA LEU A 93 -4.35 13.71 14.10
C LEU A 93 -5.35 12.83 14.88
N PRO A 94 -5.91 11.78 14.28
CA PRO A 94 -6.80 10.88 15.00
C PRO A 94 -6.05 10.16 16.13
N SER A 95 -6.64 10.10 17.32
CA SER A 95 -6.12 9.31 18.43
C SER A 95 -5.88 7.86 17.98
N GLY A 96 -4.62 7.41 18.00
CA GLY A 96 -4.20 6.07 17.59
C GLY A 96 -3.53 5.98 16.20
N ARG A 97 -3.65 7.00 15.33
CA ARG A 97 -2.95 7.02 14.02
C ARG A 97 -1.91 8.14 14.00
N GLY A 98 -0.63 7.78 13.88
CA GLY A 98 0.51 8.72 13.93
C GLY A 98 0.68 9.63 12.69
N ALA A 99 -0.38 9.87 11.90
CA ALA A 99 -0.36 10.54 10.60
C ALA A 99 -1.40 11.67 10.53
N ARG A 100 -1.00 12.88 10.13
CA ARG A 100 -1.90 14.03 9.87
C ARG A 100 -2.49 13.91 8.47
N SER A 101 -3.43 12.98 8.29
CA SER A 101 -4.04 12.69 6.98
C SER A 101 -5.54 12.99 6.89
N TRP A 102 -6.12 13.57 7.95
CA TRP A 102 -7.56 13.78 8.08
C TRP A 102 -7.91 15.27 8.21
N LEU A 103 -9.02 15.67 7.59
CA LEU A 103 -9.67 16.97 7.77
C LEU A 103 -10.92 16.80 8.62
N LYS A 104 -11.00 17.51 9.75
CA LYS A 104 -12.18 17.47 10.61
C LYS A 104 -13.14 18.59 10.23
N LEU A 105 -14.24 18.24 9.57
CA LEU A 105 -15.33 19.13 9.18
C LEU A 105 -16.52 18.91 10.12
N GLY A 106 -16.43 19.46 11.34
CA GLY A 106 -17.43 19.27 12.39
C GLY A 106 -17.56 17.79 12.79
N PRO A 107 -18.74 17.13 12.59
CA PRO A 107 -18.94 15.73 12.92
C PRO A 107 -18.34 14.76 11.88
N ILE A 108 -17.95 15.25 10.70
CA ILE A 108 -17.44 14.44 9.60
C ILE A 108 -15.93 14.58 9.52
N THR A 109 -15.23 13.44 9.38
CA THR A 109 -13.81 13.40 9.08
C THR A 109 -13.63 13.00 7.63
N LEU A 110 -12.92 13.83 6.85
CA LEU A 110 -12.62 13.58 5.44
C LEU A 110 -11.13 13.27 5.27
N GLN A 111 -10.82 12.13 4.68
CA GLN A 111 -9.46 11.76 4.33
C GLN A 111 -9.14 12.21 2.89
N ALA A 112 -8.25 13.20 2.75
CA ALA A 112 -7.92 13.80 1.45
C ALA A 112 -7.27 12.81 0.47
N SER A 113 -6.53 11.82 1.00
CA SER A 113 -5.86 10.79 0.19
C SER A 113 -6.83 9.84 -0.52
N GLU A 114 -8.03 9.61 0.02
CA GLU A 114 -9.06 8.81 -0.65
C GLU A 114 -9.61 9.53 -1.89
N PHE A 115 -9.80 10.84 -1.78
CA PHE A 115 -10.23 11.68 -2.89
C PHE A 115 -9.14 11.82 -3.96
N SER A 116 -7.87 11.97 -3.56
CA SER A 116 -6.77 12.13 -4.52
C SER A 116 -6.52 10.89 -5.36
N LYS A 117 -6.75 9.67 -4.85
CA LYS A 117 -6.68 8.43 -5.65
C LYS A 117 -7.66 8.47 -6.82
N LEU A 118 -8.93 8.78 -6.54
CA LEU A 118 -9.96 8.86 -7.57
C LEU A 118 -9.67 10.01 -8.57
N ALA A 119 -9.28 11.18 -8.06
CA ALA A 119 -8.92 12.33 -8.89
C ALA A 119 -7.74 12.03 -9.84
N THR A 120 -6.75 11.29 -9.34
CA THR A 120 -5.57 10.86 -10.11
C THR A 120 -5.98 9.89 -11.23
N VAL A 121 -6.85 8.92 -10.95
CA VAL A 121 -7.39 8.02 -11.97
C VAL A 121 -8.14 8.79 -13.07
N ILE A 122 -8.95 9.79 -12.70
CA ILE A 122 -9.67 10.62 -13.67
C ILE A 122 -8.70 11.39 -14.57
N LEU A 123 -7.70 12.06 -14.01
CA LEU A 123 -6.71 12.83 -14.78
C LEU A 123 -5.81 11.94 -15.63
N LEU A 124 -5.35 10.81 -15.10
CA LEU A 124 -4.58 9.83 -15.86
C LEU A 124 -5.38 9.30 -17.05
N GLY A 125 -6.65 8.93 -16.84
CA GLY A 125 -7.52 8.45 -17.91
C GLY A 125 -7.64 9.47 -19.04
N GLN A 126 -7.85 10.73 -18.69
CA GLN A 126 -7.95 11.82 -19.66
C GLN A 126 -6.64 12.04 -20.42
N TYR A 127 -5.51 12.05 -19.70
CA TYR A 127 -4.19 12.22 -20.30
C TYR A 127 -3.85 11.10 -21.29
N LEU A 128 -4.10 9.84 -20.90
CA LEU A 128 -3.77 8.67 -21.72
C LEU A 128 -4.58 8.65 -23.02
N VAL A 129 -5.84 9.07 -23.00
CA VAL A 129 -6.64 9.24 -24.22
C VAL A 129 -6.06 10.34 -25.12
N MET A 130 -5.69 11.48 -24.54
CA MET A 130 -5.13 12.60 -25.31
C MET A 130 -3.77 12.27 -25.95
N LYS A 131 -2.99 11.37 -25.34
CA LYS A 131 -1.62 11.05 -25.75
C LYS A 131 -1.43 9.63 -26.28
N GLU A 132 -2.51 8.91 -26.58
CA GLU A 132 -2.52 7.51 -27.03
C GLU A 132 -1.52 7.23 -28.16
N LYS A 133 -1.49 8.07 -29.21
CA LYS A 133 -0.60 7.88 -30.37
C LYS A 133 0.89 8.01 -30.05
N GLU A 134 1.23 8.65 -28.93
CA GLU A 134 2.62 8.95 -28.55
C GLU A 134 3.11 8.12 -27.35
N MET A 135 2.34 7.12 -26.89
CA MET A 135 2.64 6.33 -25.68
C MET A 135 3.90 5.47 -25.75
N HIS A 136 4.44 5.27 -26.94
CA HIS A 136 5.74 4.60 -27.14
C HIS A 136 6.94 5.50 -26.80
N LYS A 137 6.75 6.82 -26.66
CA LYS A 137 7.82 7.77 -26.33
C LYS A 137 7.99 7.89 -24.82
N ILE A 138 9.21 7.68 -24.33
CA ILE A 138 9.54 7.80 -22.90
C ILE A 138 9.21 9.19 -22.32
N THR A 139 9.34 10.25 -23.13
CA THR A 139 9.04 11.63 -22.71
C THR A 139 7.56 11.83 -22.35
N VAL A 140 6.68 11.06 -22.99
CA VAL A 140 5.24 11.11 -22.75
C VAL A 140 4.87 10.28 -21.51
N LEU A 141 5.64 9.23 -21.21
CA LEU A 141 5.46 8.45 -19.98
C LEU A 141 5.82 9.23 -18.72
N ILE A 142 6.68 10.25 -18.79
CA ILE A 142 7.06 11.08 -17.63
C ILE A 142 5.84 11.73 -16.96
N VAL A 143 4.86 12.21 -17.74
CA VAL A 143 3.72 12.94 -17.20
C VAL A 143 2.80 12.06 -16.34
N PRO A 144 2.41 10.83 -16.74
CA PRO A 144 1.72 9.89 -15.86
C PRO A 144 2.45 9.64 -14.54
N PHE A 145 3.78 9.50 -14.56
CA PHE A 145 4.56 9.36 -13.33
C PHE A 145 4.45 10.60 -12.45
N ILE A 146 4.55 11.81 -13.02
CA ILE A 146 4.38 13.06 -12.26
C ILE A 146 2.97 13.15 -11.65
N ILE A 147 1.93 12.83 -12.43
CA ILE A 147 0.53 12.85 -11.97
C ILE A 147 0.32 11.93 -10.76
N CYS A 148 0.97 10.76 -10.71
CA CYS A 148 0.92 9.89 -9.53
C CYS A 148 1.89 10.30 -8.41
N LEU A 149 3.08 10.78 -8.75
CA LEU A 149 4.15 11.02 -7.80
C LEU A 149 3.86 12.26 -6.94
N VAL A 150 3.23 13.30 -7.49
CA VAL A 150 2.86 14.51 -6.74
C VAL A 150 1.97 14.21 -5.51
N PRO A 151 0.80 13.55 -5.64
CA PRO A 151 -0.01 13.20 -4.47
C PRO A 151 0.72 12.19 -3.57
N MET A 152 1.48 11.25 -4.15
CA MET A 152 2.27 10.28 -3.38
C MET A 152 3.28 10.97 -2.46
N LEU A 153 3.99 12.00 -2.94
CA LEU A 153 4.94 12.77 -2.13
C LEU A 153 4.25 13.47 -0.95
N PHE A 154 3.12 14.14 -1.18
CA PHE A 154 2.37 14.79 -0.10
C PHE A 154 1.89 13.79 0.94
N ILE A 155 1.47 12.59 0.52
CA ILE A 155 1.03 11.52 1.44
C ILE A 155 2.22 10.92 2.22
N ILE A 156 3.39 10.77 1.59
CA ILE A 156 4.62 10.33 2.29
C ILE A 156 5.04 11.34 3.36
N LEU A 157 4.83 12.64 3.11
CA LEU A 157 5.05 13.69 4.11
C LEU A 157 4.07 13.62 5.30
N GLN A 158 2.94 12.91 5.17
CA GLN A 158 1.94 12.65 6.22
C GLN A 158 2.24 11.37 7.04
N PRO A 159 3.48 10.88 7.05
CA PRO A 159 3.86 9.49 7.34
C PRO A 159 2.89 8.34 6.93
N ASP A 160 2.12 8.46 5.85
CA ASP A 160 1.14 7.44 5.43
C ASP A 160 1.65 6.63 4.21
N PHE A 161 2.59 5.71 4.47
CA PHE A 161 3.24 4.95 3.40
C PHE A 161 2.29 4.00 2.65
N GLY A 162 1.37 3.34 3.37
CA GLY A 162 0.44 2.39 2.76
C GLY A 162 -0.45 3.04 1.71
N THR A 163 -0.99 4.22 2.02
CA THR A 163 -1.83 4.95 1.08
C THR A 163 -1.03 5.48 -0.10
N ALA A 164 0.22 5.93 0.10
CA ALA A 164 1.09 6.37 -0.97
C ALA A 164 1.40 5.24 -1.99
N VAL A 165 1.71 4.04 -1.51
CA VAL A 165 2.03 2.89 -2.39
C VAL A 165 0.83 2.43 -3.22
N SER A 166 -0.40 2.67 -2.76
CA SER A 166 -1.61 2.31 -3.50
C SER A 166 -1.78 3.03 -4.85
N PHE A 167 -0.99 4.08 -5.11
CA PHE A 167 -0.96 4.76 -6.42
C PHE A 167 -0.22 3.98 -7.50
N LEU A 168 0.74 3.12 -7.13
CA LEU A 168 1.56 2.39 -8.10
C LEU A 168 0.75 1.39 -8.94
N PRO A 169 -0.09 0.51 -8.36
CA PRO A 169 -0.94 -0.40 -9.15
C PRO A 169 -1.87 0.35 -10.10
N MET A 170 -2.47 1.46 -9.65
CA MET A 170 -3.34 2.29 -10.49
C MET A 170 -2.57 2.82 -11.70
N LEU A 171 -1.38 3.40 -11.47
CA LEU A 171 -0.51 3.91 -12.52
C LEU A 171 -0.16 2.82 -13.54
N PHE A 172 0.35 1.68 -13.07
CA PHE A 172 0.84 0.65 -13.97
C PHE A 172 -0.27 -0.06 -14.74
N THR A 173 -1.43 -0.30 -14.13
CA THR A 173 -2.58 -0.85 -14.84
C THR A 173 -3.08 0.11 -15.91
N MET A 174 -3.20 1.41 -15.60
CA MET A 174 -3.64 2.40 -16.57
C MET A 174 -2.62 2.62 -17.69
N LEU A 175 -1.32 2.66 -17.40
CA LEU A 175 -0.27 2.72 -18.40
C LEU A 175 -0.33 1.54 -19.36
N TYR A 176 -0.43 0.32 -18.81
CA TYR A 176 -0.53 -0.90 -19.61
C TYR A 176 -1.74 -0.87 -20.55
N LEU A 177 -2.93 -0.52 -20.04
CA LEU A 177 -4.16 -0.45 -20.83
C LEU A 177 -4.18 0.75 -21.80
N GLY A 178 -3.48 1.82 -21.45
CA GLY A 178 -3.26 3.01 -22.28
C GLY A 178 -2.33 2.76 -23.47
N GLY A 179 -1.73 1.56 -23.57
CA GLY A 179 -0.83 1.20 -24.67
C GLY A 179 0.62 1.59 -24.43
N ALA A 180 1.03 1.82 -23.18
CA ALA A 180 2.44 1.98 -22.86
C ALA A 180 3.19 0.67 -23.13
N ASP A 181 4.37 0.79 -23.72
CA ASP A 181 5.27 -0.34 -23.98
C ASP A 181 5.57 -1.11 -22.68
N ILE A 182 5.26 -2.40 -22.67
CA ILE A 182 5.48 -3.27 -21.50
C ILE A 182 6.93 -3.30 -21.02
N LEU A 183 7.88 -3.07 -21.94
CA LEU A 183 9.30 -2.96 -21.59
C LEU A 183 9.60 -1.72 -20.75
N HIS A 184 8.98 -0.56 -21.03
CA HIS A 184 9.16 0.65 -20.23
C HIS A 184 8.46 0.54 -18.88
N VAL A 185 7.25 -0.03 -18.87
CA VAL A 185 6.50 -0.26 -17.63
C VAL A 185 7.23 -1.27 -16.75
N GLY A 186 7.62 -2.42 -17.30
CA GLY A 186 8.33 -3.47 -16.61
C GLY A 186 9.69 -3.00 -16.12
N SER A 187 10.38 -2.15 -16.87
CA SER A 187 11.68 -1.65 -16.46
C SER A 187 11.61 -0.60 -15.33
N LEU A 188 10.57 0.22 -15.30
CA LEU A 188 10.34 1.13 -14.17
C LEU A 188 9.95 0.38 -12.91
N LEU A 189 9.17 -0.70 -13.05
CA LEU A 189 8.86 -1.63 -11.97
C LEU A 189 10.11 -2.33 -11.42
N THR A 190 10.99 -2.86 -12.28
CA THR A 190 12.23 -3.49 -11.83
C THR A 190 13.17 -2.49 -11.17
N PHE A 191 13.26 -1.27 -11.72
CA PHE A 191 14.05 -0.20 -11.14
C PHE A 191 13.60 0.17 -9.74
N GLY A 192 12.33 0.54 -9.57
CA GLY A 192 11.78 0.89 -8.26
C GLY A 192 11.80 -0.29 -7.29
N GLY A 193 11.51 -1.50 -7.78
CA GLY A 193 11.51 -2.73 -6.99
C GLY A 193 12.87 -3.05 -6.40
N ILE A 194 13.92 -3.16 -7.22
CA ILE A 194 15.28 -3.50 -6.75
C ILE A 194 15.85 -2.36 -5.89
N SER A 195 15.67 -1.11 -6.32
CA SER A 195 16.18 0.08 -5.61
C SER A 195 15.64 0.18 -4.18
N LEU A 196 14.41 -0.28 -3.93
CA LEU A 196 13.79 -0.27 -2.60
C LEU A 196 13.94 -1.60 -1.84
N MET A 197 13.81 -2.75 -2.52
CA MET A 197 13.84 -4.07 -1.88
C MET A 197 15.21 -4.45 -1.34
N VAL A 198 16.30 -4.11 -2.05
CA VAL A 198 17.65 -4.45 -1.58
C VAL A 198 17.99 -3.72 -0.28
N PRO A 199 17.83 -2.39 -0.16
CA PRO A 199 18.05 -1.70 1.11
C PRO A 199 17.10 -2.13 2.22
N MET A 200 15.84 -2.45 1.87
CA MET A 200 14.86 -2.99 2.81
C MET A 200 15.30 -4.35 3.37
N TYR A 201 15.80 -5.24 2.52
CA TYR A 201 16.32 -6.54 2.93
C TYR A 201 17.55 -6.42 3.83
N LEU A 202 18.46 -5.49 3.53
CA LEU A 202 19.61 -5.18 4.38
C LEU A 202 19.16 -4.67 5.76
N ALA A 203 18.21 -3.73 5.79
CA ALA A 203 17.67 -3.20 7.03
C ALA A 203 16.94 -4.26 7.86
N TYR A 204 16.15 -5.12 7.20
CA TYR A 204 15.51 -6.28 7.83
C TYR A 204 16.55 -7.21 8.44
N SER A 205 17.56 -7.60 7.67
CA SER A 205 18.63 -8.49 8.13
C SER A 205 19.35 -7.90 9.36
N GLN A 206 19.66 -6.61 9.36
CA GLN A 206 20.23 -5.92 10.52
C GLN A 206 19.32 -6.02 11.76
N LEU A 207 18.00 -5.83 11.62
CA LEU A 207 17.07 -6.01 12.73
C LEU A 207 17.07 -7.46 13.25
N THR A 208 17.12 -8.44 12.34
CA THR A 208 17.12 -9.85 12.74
C THR A 208 18.38 -10.29 13.49
N LEU A 209 19.51 -9.63 13.23
CA LEU A 209 20.81 -9.91 13.86
C LEU A 209 20.93 -9.32 15.28
N ILE A 210 19.99 -8.49 15.74
CA ILE A 210 20.02 -7.91 17.09
C ILE A 210 19.90 -8.99 18.17
N GLN A 211 19.04 -10.00 17.97
CA GLN A 211 18.86 -11.08 18.95
C GLN A 211 20.13 -11.93 19.13
N PRO A 212 20.75 -12.45 18.05
CA PRO A 212 22.07 -13.11 18.15
C PRO A 212 23.15 -12.24 18.82
N LEU A 213 23.15 -10.92 18.57
CA LEU A 213 24.07 -10.00 19.22
C LEU A 213 23.83 -9.89 20.73
N ILE A 214 22.56 -9.81 21.16
CA ILE A 214 22.20 -9.82 22.58
C ILE A 214 22.60 -11.14 23.23
N ASP A 215 22.38 -12.27 22.56
CA ASP A 215 22.70 -13.59 23.07
C ASP A 215 24.22 -13.79 23.23
N LEU A 216 25.02 -13.31 22.28
CA LEU A 216 26.48 -13.32 22.36
C LEU A 216 26.99 -12.46 23.53
N LEU A 217 26.48 -11.21 23.66
CA LEU A 217 26.86 -10.32 24.76
C LEU A 217 26.45 -10.87 26.13
N ARG A 218 25.31 -11.57 26.19
CA ARG A 218 24.86 -12.26 27.41
C ARG A 218 25.78 -13.42 27.75
N LYS A 219 26.22 -14.21 26.77
CA LYS A 219 27.16 -15.32 26.95
C LYS A 219 28.50 -14.85 27.52
N ASP A 220 28.96 -13.68 27.10
CA ASP A 220 30.19 -13.05 27.60
C ASP A 220 30.02 -12.31 28.95
N ASN A 221 28.87 -12.45 29.62
CA ASN A 221 28.52 -11.75 30.86
C ASN A 221 28.58 -10.21 30.78
N LYS A 222 28.42 -9.62 29.59
CA LYS A 222 28.44 -8.15 29.39
C LYS A 222 27.05 -7.53 29.56
N THR A 223 26.49 -7.61 30.77
CA THR A 223 25.11 -7.20 31.10
C THR A 223 24.79 -5.73 30.82
N GLU A 224 25.74 -4.81 31.06
CA GLU A 224 25.57 -3.38 30.75
C GLU A 224 25.39 -3.14 29.25
N LEU A 225 26.17 -3.84 28.41
CA LEU A 225 26.07 -3.75 26.96
C LEU A 225 24.76 -4.34 26.45
N VAL A 226 24.26 -5.42 27.07
CA VAL A 226 22.96 -6.01 26.74
C VAL A 226 21.80 -5.03 26.98
N SER A 227 21.82 -4.30 28.09
CA SER A 227 20.80 -3.27 28.36
C SER A 227 20.86 -2.15 27.30
N LEU A 228 22.07 -1.73 26.94
CA LEU A 228 22.29 -0.70 25.93
C LEU A 228 21.77 -1.13 24.54
N VAL A 229 22.07 -2.36 24.13
CA VAL A 229 21.59 -2.92 22.84
C VAL A 229 20.07 -3.05 22.85
N ASN A 230 19.46 -3.48 23.96
CA ASN A 230 18.01 -3.57 24.10
C ASN A 230 17.30 -2.21 24.04
N GLN A 231 17.94 -1.13 24.49
CA GLN A 231 17.37 0.22 24.38
C GLN A 231 17.53 0.81 22.98
N LEU A 232 18.66 0.53 22.31
CA LEU A 232 18.96 1.06 20.98
C LEU A 232 18.27 0.29 19.85
N GLN A 233 18.04 -1.01 20.01
CA GLN A 233 17.47 -1.88 18.98
C GLN A 233 18.16 -1.65 17.62
N GLY A 234 17.38 -1.40 16.55
CA GLY A 234 17.92 -1.16 15.20
C GLY A 234 18.87 0.03 15.08
N LYS A 235 18.82 0.99 16.01
CA LYS A 235 19.67 2.18 15.97
C LYS A 235 21.14 1.87 16.26
N ILE A 236 21.44 0.73 16.87
CA ILE A 236 22.83 0.33 17.17
C ILE A 236 23.66 0.22 15.88
N TRP A 237 23.07 -0.29 14.80
CA TRP A 237 23.74 -0.45 13.51
C TRP A 237 24.09 0.90 12.86
N LEU A 238 23.19 1.88 12.97
CA LEU A 238 23.46 3.24 12.48
C LEU A 238 24.65 3.87 13.23
N ILE A 239 24.74 3.64 14.54
CA ILE A 239 25.82 4.14 15.38
C ILE A 239 27.14 3.43 15.03
N LEU A 240 27.11 2.11 14.84
CA LEU A 240 28.28 1.32 14.41
C LEU A 240 28.80 1.76 13.04
N ASP A 241 27.90 2.18 12.13
CA ASP A 241 28.24 2.75 10.82
C ASP A 241 28.70 4.22 10.88
N GLY A 242 28.82 4.79 12.09
CA GLY A 242 29.28 6.17 12.30
C GLY A 242 28.24 7.25 12.02
N LYS A 243 26.96 6.89 11.84
CA LYS A 243 25.87 7.86 11.62
C LYS A 243 25.41 8.45 12.95
N LYS A 244 25.27 9.78 13.00
CA LYS A 244 24.70 10.48 14.17
C LYS A 244 23.20 10.20 14.28
N VAL A 245 22.77 9.67 15.42
CA VAL A 245 21.35 9.45 15.73
C VAL A 245 20.86 10.62 16.57
N SER A 246 19.95 11.43 16.03
CA SER A 246 19.37 12.59 16.72
C SER A 246 18.43 12.17 17.86
N GLY A 247 18.57 12.81 19.02
CA GLY A 247 17.64 12.67 20.15
C GLY A 247 17.92 11.55 21.16
N LEU A 248 19.12 10.95 21.16
CA LEU A 248 19.54 9.97 22.16
C LEU A 248 20.80 10.47 22.90
N THR A 249 20.60 11.08 24.07
CA THR A 249 21.64 11.23 25.09
C THR A 249 21.59 10.00 25.99
N LEU A 250 22.20 8.89 25.55
CA LEU A 250 22.30 7.69 26.37
C LEU A 250 23.67 7.65 27.07
N PRO A 251 23.70 7.58 28.41
CA PRO A 251 24.94 7.37 29.14
C PRO A 251 25.53 6.00 28.76
N GLY A 252 26.78 5.97 28.27
CA GLY A 252 27.54 4.74 27.99
C GLY A 252 27.95 4.50 26.53
N ILE A 253 27.32 5.15 25.54
CA ILE A 253 27.72 5.09 24.10
C ILE A 253 28.92 6.01 23.83
N GLU A 254 29.06 7.07 24.61
CA GLU A 254 30.21 7.99 24.54
C GLU A 254 31.53 7.32 24.93
N ASN A 255 31.48 6.14 25.59
CA ASN A 255 32.67 5.39 25.93
C ASN A 255 33.19 4.60 24.71
N PRO A 256 34.35 4.96 24.14
CA PRO A 256 34.88 4.32 22.93
C PRO A 256 35.16 2.82 23.11
N LYS A 257 35.46 2.37 24.35
CA LYS A 257 35.70 0.95 24.65
C LYS A 257 34.42 0.11 24.51
N ASN A 258 33.29 0.63 24.97
CA ASN A 258 32.00 -0.06 24.86
C ASN A 258 31.58 -0.18 23.39
N LEU A 259 31.80 0.88 22.61
CA LEU A 259 31.52 0.90 21.19
C LEU A 259 32.37 -0.13 20.42
N GLN A 260 33.66 -0.22 20.75
CA GLN A 260 34.57 -1.18 20.14
C GLN A 260 34.18 -2.62 20.47
N MET A 261 33.86 -2.93 21.73
CA MET A 261 33.40 -4.26 22.13
C MET A 261 32.11 -4.68 21.43
N ILE A 262 31.16 -3.75 21.26
CA ILE A 262 29.93 -4.00 20.51
C ILE A 262 30.25 -4.20 19.03
N ARG A 263 31.18 -3.44 18.46
CA ARG A 263 31.60 -3.59 17.06
C ARG A 263 32.22 -4.97 16.80
N GLU A 264 33.13 -5.41 17.65
CA GLU A 264 33.74 -6.75 17.57
C GLU A 264 32.69 -7.86 17.67
N ALA A 265 31.79 -7.77 18.66
CA ALA A 265 30.67 -8.69 18.80
C ALA A 265 29.75 -8.68 17.57
N ALA A 266 29.50 -7.51 17.00
CA ALA A 266 28.65 -7.34 15.83
C ALA A 266 29.29 -7.90 14.54
N GLU A 267 30.62 -7.82 14.39
CA GLU A 267 31.35 -8.45 13.29
C GLU A 267 31.26 -9.99 13.39
N ILE A 268 31.49 -10.56 14.58
CA ILE A 268 31.32 -12.00 14.82
C ILE A 268 29.90 -12.45 14.45
N VAL A 269 28.88 -11.71 14.89
CA VAL A 269 27.48 -12.04 14.60
C VAL A 269 27.17 -11.96 13.11
N LYS A 270 27.70 -10.96 12.40
CA LYS A 270 27.55 -10.85 10.94
C LYS A 270 28.22 -12.02 10.22
N ASP A 271 29.35 -12.48 10.71
CA ASP A 271 30.06 -13.60 10.09
C ASP A 271 29.41 -14.96 10.36
N GLU A 272 28.91 -15.20 11.57
CA GLU A 272 28.30 -16.49 11.94
C GLU A 272 26.83 -16.60 11.53
N TYR A 273 26.02 -15.56 11.77
CA TYR A 273 24.56 -15.65 11.69
C TYR A 273 23.95 -14.96 10.47
N ALA A 274 24.68 -14.08 9.77
CA ALA A 274 24.12 -13.40 8.62
C ALA A 274 23.97 -14.35 7.42
N SER A 275 22.82 -14.22 6.74
CA SER A 275 22.54 -14.95 5.51
C SER A 275 23.58 -14.64 4.41
N ILE A 276 23.80 -15.60 3.51
CA ILE A 276 24.65 -15.41 2.32
C ILE A 276 24.17 -14.19 1.52
N GLY A 277 22.85 -14.04 1.36
CA GLY A 277 22.26 -12.89 0.67
C GLY A 277 22.62 -11.55 1.32
N TYR A 278 22.64 -11.48 2.66
CA TYR A 278 23.08 -10.26 3.36
C TYR A 278 24.54 -9.96 3.04
N LYS A 279 25.45 -10.94 3.19
CA LYS A 279 26.89 -10.76 2.95
C LYS A 279 27.21 -10.27 1.53
N ILE A 280 26.49 -10.77 0.53
CA ILE A 280 26.64 -10.34 -0.87
C ILE A 280 26.10 -8.91 -1.06
N LEU A 281 24.86 -8.65 -0.64
CA LEU A 281 24.20 -7.36 -0.87
C LEU A 281 24.79 -6.22 -0.03
N SER A 282 25.38 -6.53 1.13
CA SER A 282 26.06 -5.55 1.98
C SER A 282 27.45 -5.20 1.48
N ASN A 283 28.03 -6.01 0.59
CA ASN A 283 29.34 -5.73 0.00
C ASN A 283 29.21 -4.65 -1.08
N GLU A 284 29.51 -3.41 -0.70
CA GLU A 284 29.40 -2.26 -1.60
C GLU A 284 30.28 -2.40 -2.84
N ALA A 285 31.52 -2.89 -2.71
CA ALA A 285 32.44 -3.04 -3.83
C ALA A 285 31.90 -4.03 -4.86
N PHE A 286 31.35 -5.15 -4.39
CA PHE A 286 30.68 -6.13 -5.26
C PHE A 286 29.46 -5.51 -5.96
N MET A 287 28.60 -4.80 -5.22
CA MET A 287 27.38 -4.20 -5.77
C MET A 287 27.70 -3.08 -6.78
N PHE A 288 28.69 -2.23 -6.51
CA PHE A 288 29.18 -1.22 -7.46
C PHE A 288 29.79 -1.87 -8.70
N GLY A 289 30.58 -2.94 -8.53
CA GLY A 289 31.15 -3.71 -9.63
C GLY A 289 30.07 -4.34 -10.52
N LEU A 290 29.07 -4.99 -9.92
CA LEU A 290 27.95 -5.61 -10.63
C LEU A 290 27.09 -4.57 -11.36
N GLY A 291 26.68 -3.52 -10.64
CA GLY A 291 25.85 -2.45 -11.23
C GLY A 291 26.59 -1.70 -12.35
N GLY A 292 27.87 -1.38 -12.14
CA GLY A 292 28.73 -0.70 -13.10
C GLY A 292 29.02 -1.53 -14.34
N THR A 293 29.31 -2.83 -14.20
CA THR A 293 29.52 -3.72 -15.35
C THR A 293 28.26 -3.88 -16.19
N LEU A 294 27.09 -4.09 -15.57
CA LEU A 294 25.81 -4.16 -16.28
C LEU A 294 25.50 -2.85 -17.02
N ALA A 295 25.72 -1.69 -16.38
CA ALA A 295 25.56 -0.39 -17.03
C ALA A 295 26.52 -0.20 -18.21
N LEU A 296 27.78 -0.63 -18.08
CA LEU A 296 28.77 -0.56 -19.15
C LEU A 296 28.39 -1.45 -20.33
N ILE A 297 27.97 -2.70 -20.09
CA ILE A 297 27.49 -3.63 -21.13
C ILE A 297 26.31 -2.99 -21.88
N SER A 298 25.37 -2.38 -21.15
CA SER A 298 24.26 -1.62 -21.75
C SER A 298 24.74 -0.49 -22.65
N LEU A 299 25.69 0.33 -22.20
CA LEU A 299 26.26 1.41 -23.01
C LEU A 299 26.92 0.89 -24.29
N VAL A 300 27.71 -0.18 -24.19
CA VAL A 300 28.34 -0.83 -25.35
C VAL A 300 27.28 -1.31 -26.35
N MET A 301 26.20 -1.93 -25.88
CA MET A 301 25.10 -2.35 -26.75
C MET A 301 24.36 -1.17 -27.40
N ILE A 302 24.23 -0.02 -26.72
CA ILE A 302 23.69 1.21 -27.31
C ILE A 302 24.60 1.69 -28.44
N PHE A 303 25.92 1.70 -28.25
CA PHE A 303 26.88 2.06 -29.30
C PHE A 303 26.79 1.11 -30.50
N ILE A 304 26.72 -0.21 -30.28
CA ILE A 304 26.55 -1.20 -31.35
C ILE A 304 25.23 -0.97 -32.10
N ARG A 305 24.16 -0.60 -31.39
CA ARG A 305 22.87 -0.26 -31.99
C ARG A 305 22.99 0.96 -32.90
N ILE A 306 23.67 2.02 -32.46
CA ILE A 306 23.89 3.24 -33.27
C ILE A 306 24.73 2.90 -34.51
N ALA A 307 25.75 2.06 -34.37
CA ALA A 307 26.64 1.69 -35.47
C ALA A 307 26.02 0.73 -36.49
N ARG A 308 25.22 -0.25 -36.06
CA ARG A 308 24.67 -1.33 -36.92
C ARG A 308 23.18 -1.21 -37.23
N GLY A 309 22.45 -0.27 -36.60
CA GLY A 309 21.02 -0.05 -36.84
C GLY A 309 20.07 -1.18 -36.40
N SER A 310 20.55 -2.22 -35.72
CA SER A 310 19.73 -3.39 -35.37
C SER A 310 18.65 -3.04 -34.34
N ARG A 311 17.38 -3.32 -34.67
CA ARG A 311 16.23 -3.10 -33.78
C ARG A 311 16.15 -4.10 -32.62
N HIS A 312 16.68 -5.31 -32.77
CA HIS A 312 16.58 -6.37 -31.75
C HIS A 312 17.42 -6.11 -30.51
N LEU A 313 18.52 -5.35 -30.62
CA LEU A 313 19.36 -4.99 -29.48
C LEU A 313 18.60 -4.15 -28.43
N ARG A 314 17.50 -3.49 -28.83
CA ARG A 314 16.68 -2.63 -27.96
C ARG A 314 16.29 -3.30 -26.65
N ASN A 315 15.79 -4.52 -26.72
CA ASN A 315 15.23 -5.17 -25.53
C ASN A 315 16.33 -5.56 -24.54
N TYR A 316 17.51 -5.92 -25.03
CA TYR A 316 18.63 -6.35 -24.20
C TYR A 316 19.29 -5.19 -23.46
N TYR A 317 19.65 -4.11 -24.15
CA TYR A 317 20.33 -3.00 -23.48
C TYR A 317 19.39 -2.24 -22.53
N ILE A 318 18.10 -2.11 -22.83
CA ILE A 318 17.15 -1.49 -21.90
C ILE A 318 17.07 -2.32 -20.61
N THR A 319 16.92 -3.64 -20.73
CA THR A 319 16.78 -4.52 -19.55
C THR A 319 18.06 -4.57 -18.72
N ILE A 320 19.22 -4.77 -19.36
CA ILE A 320 20.52 -4.86 -18.69
C ILE A 320 20.92 -3.52 -18.07
N GLY A 321 20.73 -2.42 -18.80
CA GLY A 321 21.04 -1.08 -18.31
C GLY A 321 20.19 -0.71 -17.11
N ILE A 322 18.91 -1.08 -17.14
CA ILE A 322 18.01 -0.80 -16.02
C ILE A 322 18.34 -1.68 -14.82
N LEU A 323 18.66 -2.96 -14.99
CA LEU A 323 19.17 -3.80 -13.90
C LEU A 323 20.44 -3.21 -13.27
N GLY A 324 21.41 -2.79 -14.08
CA GLY A 324 22.63 -2.14 -13.60
C GLY A 324 22.36 -0.86 -12.83
N LEU A 325 21.52 0.04 -13.38
CA LEU A 325 21.13 1.29 -12.74
C LEU A 325 20.33 1.03 -11.44
N SER A 326 19.53 -0.03 -11.39
CA SER A 326 18.75 -0.41 -10.21
C SER A 326 19.66 -0.84 -9.05
N VAL A 327 20.70 -1.63 -9.35
CA VAL A 327 21.70 -2.05 -8.36
C VAL A 327 22.48 -0.85 -7.83
N LEU A 328 22.92 0.06 -8.71
CA LEU A 328 23.59 1.30 -8.29
C LEU A 328 22.66 2.20 -7.46
N SER A 329 21.40 2.32 -7.87
CA SER A 329 20.39 3.09 -7.14
C SER A 329 20.11 2.50 -5.76
N ALA A 330 20.08 1.17 -5.62
CA ALA A 330 19.91 0.51 -4.32
C ALA A 330 21.01 0.92 -3.33
N ILE A 331 22.27 0.99 -3.77
CA ILE A 331 23.39 1.44 -2.92
C ILE A 331 23.16 2.88 -2.47
N ALA A 332 22.79 3.77 -3.41
CA ALA A 332 22.53 5.17 -3.11
C ALA A 332 21.38 5.32 -2.10
N VAL A 333 20.27 4.60 -2.29
CA VAL A 333 19.11 4.59 -1.38
C VAL A 333 19.50 4.09 0.01
N HIS A 334 20.26 2.99 0.11
CA HIS A 334 20.72 2.45 1.38
C HIS A 334 21.57 3.45 2.18
N LYS A 335 22.41 4.23 1.51
CA LYS A 335 23.25 5.24 2.15
C LYS A 335 22.45 6.47 2.58
N SER A 336 21.58 6.98 1.69
CA SER A 336 20.91 8.26 1.86
C SER A 336 19.63 8.20 2.71
N ILE A 337 18.91 7.07 2.71
CA ILE A 337 17.59 6.98 3.36
C ILE A 337 17.68 6.08 4.60
N PRO A 338 17.59 6.64 5.82
CA PRO A 338 17.46 5.84 7.03
C PRO A 338 16.03 5.29 7.13
N PHE A 339 15.86 3.99 6.83
CA PHE A 339 14.57 3.32 7.04
C PHE A 339 14.22 3.29 8.52
N ARG A 340 13.01 3.73 8.87
CA ARG A 340 12.54 3.67 10.26
C ARG A 340 12.24 2.21 10.60
N GLU A 341 12.63 1.76 11.79
CA GLU A 341 12.40 0.39 12.28
C GLU A 341 10.93 -0.04 12.11
N ASN A 342 9.98 0.82 12.50
CA ASN A 342 8.54 0.54 12.34
C ASN A 342 8.12 0.30 10.87
N GLN A 343 8.76 0.97 9.90
CA GLN A 343 8.47 0.78 8.48
C GLN A 343 9.02 -0.56 7.99
N VAL A 344 10.25 -0.91 8.41
CA VAL A 344 10.87 -2.19 8.08
C VAL A 344 10.06 -3.36 8.64
N ILE A 345 9.67 -3.29 9.92
CA ILE A 345 8.85 -4.33 10.56
C ILE A 345 7.52 -4.51 9.83
N ARG A 346 6.81 -3.42 9.49
CA ARG A 346 5.55 -3.49 8.72
C ARG A 346 5.72 -4.21 7.37
N LEU A 347 6.84 -3.97 6.70
CA LEU A 347 7.10 -4.53 5.37
C LEU A 347 7.71 -5.93 5.38
N THR A 348 8.22 -6.41 6.52
CA THR A 348 8.98 -7.68 6.56
C THR A 348 8.45 -8.68 7.59
N ALA A 349 7.61 -8.27 8.54
CA ALA A 349 7.07 -9.15 9.58
C ALA A 349 6.27 -10.35 9.03
N PHE A 350 5.77 -10.28 7.80
CA PHE A 350 5.10 -11.42 7.16
C PHE A 350 6.05 -12.58 6.81
N LEU A 351 7.34 -12.30 6.61
CA LEU A 351 8.37 -13.31 6.33
C LEU A 351 8.68 -14.15 7.58
N ASN A 352 8.77 -13.50 8.74
CA ASN A 352 9.00 -14.15 10.03
C ASN A 352 8.22 -13.45 11.16
N PRO A 353 6.92 -13.78 11.33
CA PRO A 353 6.07 -13.12 12.33
C PRO A 353 6.52 -13.31 13.77
N ASP A 354 7.19 -14.43 14.09
CA ASP A 354 7.59 -14.78 15.46
C ASP A 354 8.76 -13.94 15.97
N GLN A 355 9.52 -13.34 15.06
CA GLN A 355 10.64 -12.47 15.37
C GLN A 355 10.18 -11.11 15.93
N PHE A 356 9.02 -10.62 15.51
CA PHE A 356 8.51 -9.30 15.88
C PHE A 356 7.25 -9.42 16.75
N LYS A 357 7.45 -9.55 18.07
CA LYS A 357 6.37 -9.79 19.05
C LYS A 357 5.52 -8.57 19.39
N GLN A 358 5.82 -7.39 18.84
CA GLN A 358 5.14 -6.13 19.15
C GLN A 358 4.68 -5.40 17.88
N GLY A 359 3.80 -4.40 18.07
CA GLY A 359 3.36 -3.51 17.00
C GLY A 359 2.72 -4.25 15.81
N ALA A 360 3.22 -3.96 14.60
CA ALA A 360 2.69 -4.56 13.37
C ALA A 360 2.93 -6.08 13.26
N GLY A 361 4.03 -6.59 13.83
CA GLY A 361 4.28 -8.03 13.86
C GLY A 361 3.31 -8.78 14.76
N TYR A 362 2.99 -8.20 15.92
CA TYR A 362 1.96 -8.73 16.82
C TYR A 362 0.59 -8.82 16.13
N GLN A 363 0.15 -7.74 15.49
CA GLN A 363 -1.13 -7.69 14.77
C GLN A 363 -1.26 -8.83 13.76
N LEU A 364 -0.22 -9.02 12.95
CA LEU A 364 -0.17 -10.08 11.95
C LEU A 364 -0.12 -11.48 12.56
N ARG A 365 0.63 -11.65 13.66
CA ARG A 365 0.70 -12.93 14.37
C ARG A 365 -0.63 -13.29 15.03
N ALA A 366 -1.38 -12.31 15.52
CA ALA A 366 -2.68 -12.50 16.15
C ALA A 366 -3.79 -12.78 15.11
N SER A 367 -3.70 -12.20 13.91
CA SER A 367 -4.73 -12.38 12.87
C SER A 367 -4.81 -13.81 12.34
N LYS A 368 -3.67 -14.50 12.18
CA LYS A 368 -3.64 -15.88 11.65
C LYS A 368 -4.42 -16.87 12.54
N PRO A 369 -4.17 -16.96 13.86
CA PRO A 369 -4.99 -17.78 14.76
C PRO A 369 -6.45 -17.34 14.83
N ALA A 370 -6.75 -16.04 14.75
CA ALA A 370 -8.14 -15.56 14.75
C ALA A 370 -8.92 -16.14 13.55
N VAL A 371 -8.36 -16.03 12.33
CA VAL A 371 -8.93 -16.64 11.12
C VAL A 371 -9.04 -18.17 11.28
N GLY A 372 -7.99 -18.82 11.78
CA GLY A 372 -7.98 -20.28 11.98
C GLY A 372 -9.01 -20.78 13.01
N SER A 373 -9.31 -19.98 14.02
CA SER A 373 -10.24 -20.34 15.09
C SER A 373 -11.69 -20.42 14.64
N GLY A 374 -12.05 -19.76 13.53
CA GLY A 374 -13.37 -19.86 12.90
C GLY A 374 -13.67 -21.24 12.30
N LYS A 375 -12.65 -22.08 12.05
CA LYS A 375 -12.84 -23.42 11.42
C LYS A 375 -13.76 -23.33 10.18
N VAL A 376 -14.61 -24.34 9.96
CA VAL A 376 -15.49 -24.40 8.79
C VAL A 376 -16.75 -23.54 8.94
N PHE A 377 -17.35 -23.51 10.15
CA PHE A 377 -18.68 -22.93 10.39
C PHE A 377 -18.67 -21.60 11.17
N GLY A 378 -17.51 -21.17 11.66
CA GLY A 378 -17.37 -20.00 12.52
C GLY A 378 -17.63 -20.34 13.99
N LYS A 379 -17.29 -19.40 14.87
CA LYS A 379 -17.69 -19.44 16.28
C LYS A 379 -19.12 -18.94 16.51
N GLY A 380 -19.73 -18.30 15.50
CA GLY A 380 -20.99 -17.58 15.63
C GLY A 380 -20.78 -16.09 15.91
N PHE A 381 -21.78 -15.28 15.55
CA PHE A 381 -21.79 -13.85 15.87
C PHE A 381 -21.77 -13.65 17.40
N PHE A 382 -21.07 -12.62 17.89
CA PHE A 382 -20.90 -12.31 19.32
C PHE A 382 -20.08 -13.32 20.13
N HIS A 383 -19.40 -14.26 19.46
CA HIS A 383 -18.57 -15.30 20.09
C HIS A 383 -17.11 -15.25 19.58
N GLY A 384 -16.66 -14.08 19.11
CA GLY A 384 -15.31 -13.87 18.59
C GLY A 384 -14.27 -13.56 19.67
N GLU A 385 -13.77 -14.57 20.37
CA GLU A 385 -12.81 -14.41 21.49
C GLU A 385 -11.51 -13.65 21.14
N MET A 386 -11.05 -13.74 19.88
CA MET A 386 -9.80 -13.11 19.46
C MET A 386 -9.99 -11.67 18.96
N THR A 387 -11.20 -11.32 18.50
CA THR A 387 -11.47 -10.08 17.77
C THR A 387 -12.51 -9.18 18.44
N GLU A 388 -13.24 -9.68 19.42
CA GLU A 388 -14.24 -8.97 20.21
C GLU A 388 -13.73 -8.64 21.63
N GLY A 389 -14.43 -7.72 22.31
CA GLY A 389 -14.13 -7.31 23.68
C GLY A 389 -13.42 -5.95 23.79
N ARG A 390 -13.24 -5.49 25.03
CA ARG A 390 -12.67 -4.15 25.34
C ARG A 390 -11.20 -4.02 24.90
N ILE A 391 -10.46 -5.12 24.93
CA ILE A 391 -9.06 -5.21 24.49
C ILE A 391 -8.95 -6.47 23.62
N PRO A 392 -9.30 -6.38 22.32
CA PRO A 392 -9.24 -7.55 21.44
C PRO A 392 -7.79 -7.98 21.24
N HIS A 393 -7.58 -9.30 21.09
CA HIS A 393 -6.25 -9.86 20.81
C HIS A 393 -5.70 -9.39 19.47
N VAL A 394 -6.59 -9.03 18.54
CA VAL A 394 -6.28 -8.29 17.30
C VAL A 394 -6.69 -6.81 17.48
N PRO A 395 -5.77 -5.91 17.87
CA PRO A 395 -6.15 -4.54 18.24
C PRO A 395 -6.83 -3.74 17.13
N GLU A 396 -6.53 -4.01 15.85
CA GLU A 396 -7.11 -3.28 14.70
C GLU A 396 -8.18 -4.13 13.98
N SER A 397 -8.94 -4.92 14.74
CA SER A 397 -9.98 -5.85 14.26
C SER A 397 -11.20 -5.19 13.62
N GLY A 398 -11.39 -3.88 13.77
CA GLY A 398 -12.48 -3.12 13.13
C GLY A 398 -12.06 -2.32 11.89
N THR A 399 -10.75 -2.19 11.65
CA THR A 399 -10.15 -1.36 10.61
C THR A 399 -9.42 -2.26 9.62
N ASP A 400 -8.11 -2.43 9.77
CA ASP A 400 -7.25 -3.11 8.80
C ASP A 400 -7.38 -4.64 8.88
N PHE A 401 -7.89 -5.18 10.00
CA PHE A 401 -8.05 -6.62 10.23
C PHE A 401 -9.51 -7.06 10.38
N ILE A 402 -10.47 -6.30 9.84
CA ILE A 402 -11.90 -6.65 9.92
C ILE A 402 -12.26 -8.01 9.31
N PHE A 403 -11.51 -8.43 8.28
CA PHE A 403 -11.69 -9.75 7.69
C PHE A 403 -11.36 -10.88 8.68
N ALA A 404 -10.43 -10.67 9.63
CA ALA A 404 -10.11 -11.66 10.65
C ALA A 404 -11.32 -11.92 11.55
N SER A 405 -12.03 -10.85 11.92
CA SER A 405 -13.24 -10.89 12.74
C SER A 405 -14.38 -11.61 12.02
N TRP A 406 -14.60 -11.29 10.75
CA TRP A 406 -15.60 -11.98 9.94
C TRP A 406 -15.29 -13.47 9.78
N ALA A 407 -14.03 -13.82 9.53
CA ALA A 407 -13.60 -15.20 9.39
C ALA A 407 -13.73 -15.98 10.71
N GLU A 408 -13.43 -15.36 11.86
CA GLU A 408 -13.63 -15.97 13.17
C GLU A 408 -15.12 -16.25 13.43
N GLN A 409 -16.00 -15.28 13.13
CA GLN A 409 -17.43 -15.37 13.41
C GLN A 409 -18.17 -16.32 12.46
N THR A 410 -17.83 -16.31 11.16
CA THR A 410 -18.60 -17.01 10.11
C THR A 410 -17.88 -18.23 9.51
N GLY A 411 -16.60 -18.42 9.84
CA GLY A 411 -15.78 -19.53 9.37
C GLY A 411 -15.51 -19.51 7.87
N PHE A 412 -14.99 -20.63 7.39
CA PHE A 412 -14.58 -20.81 5.99
C PHE A 412 -15.68 -20.47 4.97
N PHE A 413 -16.91 -20.96 5.16
CA PHE A 413 -18.00 -20.72 4.20
C PHE A 413 -18.42 -19.26 4.16
N GLY A 414 -18.54 -18.60 5.31
CA GLY A 414 -18.85 -17.17 5.37
C GLY A 414 -17.75 -16.31 4.76
N SER A 415 -16.48 -16.66 4.97
CA SER A 415 -15.35 -16.02 4.31
C SER A 415 -15.39 -16.16 2.79
N ILE A 416 -15.65 -17.37 2.25
CA ILE A 416 -15.75 -17.58 0.79
C ILE A 416 -16.91 -16.78 0.21
N LEU A 417 -18.08 -16.78 0.86
CA LEU A 417 -19.24 -16.05 0.38
C LEU A 417 -18.98 -14.54 0.35
N LEU A 418 -18.35 -14.00 1.39
CA LEU A 418 -17.94 -12.60 1.43
C LEU A 418 -16.94 -12.28 0.31
N LEU A 419 -15.90 -13.11 0.15
CA LEU A 419 -14.88 -12.92 -0.89
C LEU A 419 -15.48 -13.02 -2.30
N PHE A 420 -16.47 -13.89 -2.52
CA PHE A 420 -17.19 -13.97 -3.78
C PHE A 420 -17.85 -12.64 -4.15
N PHE A 421 -18.66 -12.07 -3.24
CA PHE A 421 -19.31 -10.78 -3.51
C PHE A 421 -18.31 -9.64 -3.61
N LEU A 422 -17.30 -9.64 -2.74
CA LEU A 422 -16.26 -8.62 -2.74
C LEU A 422 -15.45 -8.62 -4.04
N MET A 423 -15.06 -9.80 -4.56
CA MET A 423 -14.32 -9.93 -5.82
C MET A 423 -15.20 -9.72 -7.04
N SER A 424 -16.50 -9.97 -6.93
CA SER A 424 -17.43 -9.72 -8.04
C SER A 424 -17.51 -8.24 -8.43
N ILE A 425 -17.26 -7.31 -7.49
CA ILE A 425 -17.28 -5.86 -7.72
C ILE A 425 -16.21 -5.42 -8.74
N PRO A 426 -14.89 -5.65 -8.50
CA PRO A 426 -13.87 -5.30 -9.48
C PRO A 426 -14.00 -6.11 -10.78
N LEU A 427 -14.44 -7.38 -10.73
CA LEU A 427 -14.65 -8.19 -11.94
C LEU A 427 -15.75 -7.62 -12.84
N ARG A 428 -16.88 -7.17 -12.28
CA ARG A 428 -17.94 -6.47 -13.03
C ARG A 428 -17.45 -5.14 -13.57
N GLY A 429 -16.69 -4.37 -12.79
CA GLY A 429 -16.08 -3.14 -13.27
C GLY A 429 -15.12 -3.38 -14.44
N LEU A 430 -14.33 -4.46 -14.39
CA LEU A 430 -13.42 -4.86 -15.47
C LEU A 430 -14.20 -5.26 -16.73
N GLN A 431 -15.29 -6.02 -16.57
CA GLN A 431 -16.20 -6.34 -17.66
C GLN A 431 -16.74 -5.05 -18.32
N ILE A 432 -17.20 -4.08 -17.52
CA ILE A 432 -17.68 -2.78 -18.03
C ILE A 432 -16.57 -2.01 -18.75
N SER A 433 -15.33 -2.07 -18.26
CA SER A 433 -14.17 -1.47 -18.91
C SER A 433 -13.93 -2.06 -20.31
N PHE A 434 -14.02 -3.39 -20.46
CA PHE A 434 -13.85 -4.06 -21.75
C PHE A 434 -15.03 -3.87 -22.72
N GLU A 435 -16.25 -3.76 -22.20
CA GLU A 435 -17.45 -3.52 -23.00
C GLU A 435 -17.61 -2.06 -23.47
N SER A 436 -16.92 -1.11 -22.83
CA SER A 436 -17.01 0.31 -23.15
C SER A 436 -16.37 0.62 -24.50
N LYS A 437 -17.15 1.16 -25.44
CA LYS A 437 -16.65 1.63 -26.75
C LYS A 437 -15.81 2.92 -26.62
N ASP A 438 -16.14 3.76 -25.66
CA ASP A 438 -15.40 4.98 -25.37
C ASP A 438 -14.11 4.66 -24.59
N ARG A 439 -12.97 5.10 -25.14
CA ARG A 439 -11.63 4.85 -24.60
C ARG A 439 -11.45 5.48 -23.22
N PHE A 440 -11.98 6.69 -23.01
CA PHE A 440 -11.92 7.33 -21.70
C PHE A 440 -12.70 6.54 -20.65
N GLY A 441 -13.93 6.14 -20.97
CA GLY A 441 -14.74 5.28 -20.10
C GLY A 441 -14.05 3.95 -19.77
N SER A 442 -13.44 3.30 -20.76
CA SER A 442 -12.69 2.06 -20.57
C SER A 442 -11.52 2.24 -19.59
N LEU A 443 -10.67 3.24 -19.80
CA LEU A 443 -9.51 3.52 -18.95
C LEU A 443 -9.91 3.98 -17.54
N LEU A 444 -10.95 4.81 -17.43
CA LEU A 444 -11.48 5.28 -16.15
C LEU A 444 -12.02 4.10 -15.31
N ALA A 445 -12.83 3.23 -15.91
CA ALA A 445 -13.31 2.02 -15.24
C ALA A 445 -12.15 1.11 -14.81
N ALA A 446 -11.16 0.90 -15.68
CA ALA A 446 -10.01 0.06 -15.35
C ALA A 446 -9.16 0.62 -14.20
N GLY A 447 -8.92 1.93 -14.16
CA GLY A 447 -8.18 2.57 -13.06
C GLY A 447 -8.92 2.45 -11.73
N ILE A 448 -10.25 2.64 -11.71
CA ILE A 448 -11.07 2.45 -10.52
C ILE A 448 -11.05 0.98 -10.07
N VAL A 449 -11.17 0.04 -11.00
CA VAL A 449 -11.09 -1.40 -10.73
C VAL A 449 -9.73 -1.77 -10.15
N ALA A 450 -8.64 -1.28 -10.72
CA ALA A 450 -7.29 -1.52 -10.22
C ALA A 450 -7.13 -1.00 -8.78
N MET A 451 -7.67 0.18 -8.49
CA MET A 451 -7.70 0.76 -7.14
C MET A 451 -8.43 -0.17 -6.16
N ILE A 452 -9.68 -0.55 -6.47
CA ILE A 452 -10.52 -1.38 -5.59
C ILE A 452 -9.90 -2.78 -5.40
N PHE A 453 -9.49 -3.42 -6.50
CA PHE A 453 -8.88 -4.75 -6.47
C PHE A 453 -7.61 -4.76 -5.61
N PHE A 454 -6.75 -3.75 -5.74
CA PHE A 454 -5.52 -3.69 -4.97
C PHE A 454 -5.77 -3.58 -3.46
N HIS A 455 -6.73 -2.76 -3.04
CA HIS A 455 -7.07 -2.63 -1.62
C HIS A 455 -7.61 -3.96 -1.07
N ILE A 456 -8.47 -4.64 -1.83
CA ILE A 456 -8.99 -5.97 -1.47
C ILE A 456 -7.85 -6.99 -1.36
N ALA A 457 -7.03 -7.12 -2.42
CA ALA A 457 -5.96 -8.11 -2.48
C ALA A 457 -4.91 -7.90 -1.39
N ILE A 458 -4.48 -6.65 -1.15
CA ILE A 458 -3.54 -6.33 -0.08
C ILE A 458 -4.14 -6.60 1.28
N ASN A 459 -5.35 -6.12 1.57
CA ASN A 459 -5.93 -6.27 2.90
C ASN A 459 -6.16 -7.74 3.25
N VAL A 460 -6.80 -8.50 2.35
CA VAL A 460 -7.02 -9.95 2.56
C VAL A 460 -5.68 -10.67 2.71
N GLY A 461 -4.71 -10.36 1.84
CA GLY A 461 -3.36 -10.95 1.89
C GLY A 461 -2.60 -10.63 3.19
N ILE A 462 -2.80 -9.45 3.78
CA ILE A 462 -2.26 -9.10 5.10
C ILE A 462 -2.90 -9.97 6.17
N VAL A 463 -4.22 -10.07 6.19
CA VAL A 463 -4.94 -10.76 7.27
C VAL A 463 -4.56 -12.24 7.36
N ILE A 464 -4.38 -12.92 6.21
CA ILE A 464 -3.91 -14.30 6.14
C ILE A 464 -2.37 -14.42 6.22
N GLY A 465 -1.67 -13.28 6.22
CA GLY A 465 -0.22 -13.15 6.35
C GLY A 465 0.60 -13.67 5.18
N LEU A 466 0.11 -13.44 3.96
CA LEU A 466 0.84 -13.56 2.70
C LEU A 466 1.51 -12.23 2.28
N LEU A 467 1.01 -11.09 2.75
CA LEU A 467 1.45 -9.75 2.35
C LEU A 467 1.84 -8.87 3.55
N PRO A 468 2.70 -7.85 3.34
CA PRO A 468 3.16 -6.95 4.39
C PRO A 468 2.07 -6.00 4.90
N VAL A 469 2.14 -5.63 6.18
CA VAL A 469 1.14 -4.78 6.87
C VAL A 469 1.26 -3.32 6.40
N THR A 470 0.41 -2.91 5.45
CA THR A 470 0.43 -1.57 4.86
C THR A 470 -0.50 -0.56 5.54
N GLY A 471 -1.49 -1.02 6.29
CA GLY A 471 -2.51 -0.14 6.91
C GLY A 471 -3.59 0.33 5.93
N VAL A 472 -3.88 -0.50 4.92
CA VAL A 472 -4.90 -0.24 3.90
C VAL A 472 -6.21 -0.92 4.31
N PRO A 473 -7.35 -0.20 4.36
CA PRO A 473 -8.64 -0.77 4.73
C PRO A 473 -9.19 -1.73 3.67
N LEU A 474 -9.99 -2.70 4.10
CA LEU A 474 -10.78 -3.55 3.20
C LEU A 474 -11.94 -2.75 2.61
N THR A 475 -11.91 -2.55 1.29
CA THR A 475 -12.90 -1.72 0.60
C THR A 475 -14.32 -2.23 0.86
N PHE A 476 -15.23 -1.29 1.14
CA PHE A 476 -16.64 -1.48 1.54
C PHE A 476 -16.88 -2.04 2.95
N MET A 477 -15.97 -2.84 3.50
CA MET A 477 -16.20 -3.53 4.78
C MET A 477 -15.61 -2.79 6.00
N SER A 478 -14.35 -2.38 5.92
CA SER A 478 -13.62 -1.79 7.06
C SER A 478 -14.23 -0.50 7.58
N TYR A 479 -14.04 -0.24 8.88
CA TYR A 479 -14.43 1.04 9.47
C TYR A 479 -13.62 2.19 8.86
N GLY A 480 -14.33 3.11 8.20
CA GLY A 480 -13.70 4.23 7.50
C GLY A 480 -14.67 4.96 6.58
N GLY A 481 -15.34 5.98 7.11
CA GLY A 481 -16.39 6.71 6.40
C GLY A 481 -15.94 7.31 5.06
N SER A 482 -14.78 7.98 5.03
CA SER A 482 -14.27 8.58 3.78
C SER A 482 -13.94 7.53 2.73
N HIS A 483 -13.26 6.44 3.12
CA HIS A 483 -12.91 5.36 2.20
C HIS A 483 -14.16 4.69 1.61
N LEU A 484 -15.15 4.39 2.46
CA LEU A 484 -16.43 3.81 2.04
C LEU A 484 -17.18 4.71 1.05
N VAL A 485 -17.34 6.00 1.37
CA VAL A 485 -18.05 6.97 0.53
C VAL A 485 -17.32 7.16 -0.80
N MET A 486 -15.98 7.25 -0.80
CA MET A 486 -15.19 7.38 -2.03
C MET A 486 -15.23 6.12 -2.89
N ALA A 487 -15.20 4.93 -2.29
CA ALA A 487 -15.34 3.67 -3.02
C ALA A 487 -16.73 3.55 -3.67
N MET A 488 -17.80 3.92 -2.96
CA MET A 488 -19.17 3.95 -3.50
C MET A 488 -19.33 5.02 -4.59
N THR A 489 -18.69 6.18 -4.43
CA THR A 489 -18.60 7.23 -5.47
C THR A 489 -17.94 6.68 -6.74
N ALA A 490 -16.84 5.93 -6.60
CA ALA A 490 -16.14 5.31 -7.71
C ALA A 490 -16.98 4.23 -8.42
N VAL A 491 -17.73 3.40 -7.66
CA VAL A 491 -18.74 2.49 -8.24
C VAL A 491 -19.83 3.25 -8.97
N GLY A 492 -20.27 4.40 -8.44
CA GLY A 492 -21.21 5.29 -9.12
C GLY A 492 -20.71 5.75 -10.50
N ILE A 493 -19.41 6.05 -10.62
CA ILE A 493 -18.78 6.38 -11.90
C ILE A 493 -18.78 5.15 -12.84
N ILE A 494 -18.45 3.95 -12.34
CA ILE A 494 -18.54 2.72 -13.14
C ILE A 494 -19.96 2.49 -13.68
N LEU A 495 -20.99 2.70 -12.85
CA LEU A 495 -22.39 2.59 -13.26
C LEU A 495 -22.76 3.67 -14.30
N SER A 496 -22.22 4.88 -14.17
CA SER A 496 -22.38 5.95 -15.15
C SER A 496 -21.82 5.57 -16.53
N ILE A 497 -20.65 4.90 -16.55
CA ILE A 497 -20.01 4.38 -17.77
C ILE A 497 -20.89 3.30 -18.39
N LYS A 498 -21.31 2.29 -17.61
CA LYS A 498 -22.19 1.22 -18.11
C LYS A 498 -23.45 1.77 -18.77
N LYS A 499 -24.13 2.72 -18.13
CA LYS A 499 -25.38 3.32 -18.65
C LYS A 499 -25.21 4.01 -20.00
N ARG A 500 -23.99 4.45 -20.32
CA ARG A 500 -23.67 5.26 -21.51
C ARG A 500 -22.72 4.56 -22.49
N LYS A 501 -22.44 3.27 -22.28
CA LYS A 501 -21.46 2.50 -23.06
C LYS A 501 -21.76 2.42 -24.57
N PHE A 502 -23.02 2.64 -24.97
CA PHE A 502 -23.49 2.63 -26.35
C PHE A 502 -24.08 3.96 -26.83
N ALA A 503 -24.16 4.97 -25.95
CA ALA A 503 -24.89 6.20 -26.24
C ALA A 503 -24.05 7.23 -26.99
N ASN A 504 -22.74 6.98 -27.16
CA ASN A 504 -21.77 7.89 -27.74
C ASN A 504 -21.03 7.25 -28.91
#